data_AF-A0A086LBM0-F1
#
_entry.id   AF-A0A086LBM0-F1
#
_cell.length_a   1.000
_cell.length_b   1.000
_cell.length_c   1.000
_cell.angle_alpha   90.00
_cell.angle_beta   90.00
_cell.angle_gamma   90.00
#
_symmetry.space_group_name_H-M   'P 1'
#
loop_
_entity.id
_entity.type
_entity.pdbx_description
1 polymer ?
#
loop_
_entity_poly.entity_id
_entity_poly.type
_entity_poly.pdbx_seq_one_letter_code
_entity_poly.pdbx_strand_id
1 'polypeptide(L)'
;MGIGGSKSPPLEDWVVRVGGTQEMKTASNAVVTSKYTVWNFVVKNLWEQFHKVSNVYFVVICCLQMIPQISTTNGVPTLALPLSIVLVVNAAKDAFEDWQRHRSDRIENGQVTHCIAMAPDRAACSLRLRDAKDVAVEVRRTSRSSGLSAEDLVATAECAAAAQLGLTSAQARDLGITPKQWKDVQVGDVILCLKNDCFPADMVLLATSDTRGGAFVETASLDGETNLKLKQTHRVTFEWLGSFLPLAVCFLLTRAGRIRCQVPNRDLNTYEGVLELDAGSCDLGETDDSELDAAAAFANKARCGTLRAWPQVDAALSVQQLLLRGCRLRNTEWILGLVVYTGQETKIQMVRGDPQKKREGTPVVAPSAC
;
A
#
# COMPACT_ATOMS: atom_id res chain seq x y z
N MET A 1 28.29 34.54 -28.31
CA MET A 1 28.05 33.10 -28.05
C MET A 1 27.70 32.93 -26.58
N GLY A 2 26.40 33.02 -26.25
CA GLY A 2 25.89 32.61 -24.94
C GLY A 2 25.09 31.35 -25.18
N ILE A 3 25.62 30.20 -24.75
CA ILE A 3 24.92 28.91 -24.81
C ILE A 3 23.79 29.00 -23.79
N GLY A 4 22.58 29.30 -24.26
CA GLY A 4 21.37 29.24 -23.48
C GLY A 4 21.14 27.79 -23.05
N GLY A 5 21.47 27.49 -21.81
CA GLY A 5 21.12 26.22 -21.19
C GLY A 5 19.61 26.02 -21.32
N SER A 6 19.22 24.92 -21.96
CA SER A 6 17.85 24.44 -21.95
C SER A 6 17.46 24.23 -20.49
N LYS A 7 16.69 25.15 -19.91
CA LYS A 7 15.95 24.84 -18.69
C LYS A 7 15.04 23.69 -19.06
N SER A 8 15.34 22.50 -18.56
CA SER A 8 14.34 21.46 -18.44
C SER A 8 13.11 22.08 -17.77
N PRO A 9 11.88 21.75 -18.21
CA PRO A 9 10.70 22.17 -17.48
C PRO A 9 10.88 21.76 -16.01
N PRO A 10 10.45 22.57 -15.03
CA PRO A 10 10.48 22.16 -13.63
C PRO A 10 9.77 20.80 -13.55
N LEU A 11 10.47 19.80 -13.00
CA LEU A 11 9.88 18.51 -12.69
C LEU A 11 8.56 18.78 -11.97
N GLU A 12 7.46 18.18 -12.40
CA GLU A 12 6.22 18.23 -11.62
C GLU A 12 6.52 17.64 -10.24
N ASP A 13 6.56 18.49 -9.22
CA ASP A 13 6.92 18.08 -7.88
C ASP A 13 5.83 17.15 -7.34
N TRP A 14 6.17 15.89 -7.03
CA TRP A 14 5.24 14.98 -6.36
C TRP A 14 5.19 15.34 -4.88
N VAL A 15 4.18 16.12 -4.50
CA VAL A 15 4.01 16.65 -3.14
C VAL A 15 2.92 15.90 -2.41
N VAL A 16 3.29 15.24 -1.32
CA VAL A 16 2.39 14.48 -0.44
C VAL A 16 2.22 15.23 0.88
N ARG A 17 1.01 15.67 1.20
CA ARG A 17 0.68 16.27 2.52
C ARG A 17 0.45 15.17 3.56
N VAL A 18 0.99 15.33 4.76
CA VAL A 18 0.77 14.40 5.88
C VAL A 18 -0.64 14.58 6.43
N GLY A 19 -1.47 13.53 6.40
CA GLY A 19 -2.79 13.54 7.02
C GLY A 19 -3.83 14.49 6.39
N GLY A 20 -3.54 15.03 5.21
CA GLY A 20 -4.40 16.00 4.51
C GLY A 20 -4.84 15.52 3.13
N THR A 21 -5.79 16.24 2.54
CA THR A 21 -6.21 16.01 1.14
C THR A 21 -5.09 16.36 0.17
N GLN A 22 -4.83 15.46 -0.78
CA GLN A 22 -3.82 15.67 -1.81
C GLN A 22 -4.38 16.51 -2.97
N GLU A 23 -3.56 17.41 -3.52
CA GLU A 23 -3.93 18.23 -4.67
C GLU A 23 -3.76 17.45 -6.00
N MET A 24 -2.82 16.51 -6.03
CA MET A 24 -2.56 15.68 -7.21
C MET A 24 -3.54 14.51 -7.31
N LYS A 25 -3.74 14.04 -8.55
CA LYS A 25 -4.53 12.83 -8.81
C LYS A 25 -3.69 11.60 -8.47
N THR A 26 -4.16 10.82 -7.50
CA THR A 26 -3.48 9.61 -7.02
C THR A 26 -4.19 8.34 -7.50
N ALA A 27 -3.45 7.25 -7.70
CA ALA A 27 -4.04 5.95 -8.01
C ALA A 27 -4.75 5.33 -6.78
N SER A 28 -5.84 4.59 -7.01
CA SER A 28 -6.45 3.76 -5.97
C SER A 28 -5.52 2.63 -5.55
N ASN A 29 -5.46 2.28 -4.26
CA ASN A 29 -4.62 1.19 -3.78
C ASN A 29 -5.17 -0.22 -4.09
N ALA A 30 -6.36 -0.31 -4.68
CA ALA A 30 -6.95 -1.57 -5.11
C ALA A 30 -6.11 -2.23 -6.22
N VAL A 31 -5.74 -3.48 -6.00
CA VAL A 31 -5.05 -4.31 -7.00
C VAL A 31 -6.07 -5.11 -7.80
N VAL A 32 -5.95 -5.02 -9.12
CA VAL A 32 -6.76 -5.79 -10.08
C VAL A 32 -5.79 -6.45 -11.05
N THR A 33 -5.64 -7.77 -10.92
CA THR A 33 -4.79 -8.60 -11.80
C THR A 33 -5.60 -9.42 -12.81
N SER A 34 -6.93 -9.47 -12.64
CA SER A 34 -7.85 -10.12 -13.56
C SER A 34 -7.82 -9.52 -14.97
N LYS A 35 -7.94 -10.39 -15.98
CA LYS A 35 -7.93 -9.99 -17.40
C LYS A 35 -9.31 -9.76 -17.96
N TYR A 36 -10.31 -10.43 -17.39
CA TYR A 36 -11.67 -10.46 -17.89
C TYR A 36 -12.64 -9.99 -16.82
N THR A 37 -13.63 -9.21 -17.25
CA THR A 37 -14.88 -9.06 -16.50
C THR A 37 -15.83 -10.18 -16.93
N VAL A 38 -16.81 -10.52 -16.08
CA VAL A 38 -17.81 -11.58 -16.37
C VAL A 38 -18.47 -11.37 -17.74
N TRP A 39 -18.75 -10.12 -18.10
CA TRP A 39 -19.36 -9.74 -19.38
C TRP A 39 -18.39 -9.78 -20.56
N ASN A 40 -17.15 -9.33 -20.38
CA ASN A 40 -16.18 -9.25 -21.47
C ASN A 40 -15.45 -10.58 -21.72
N PHE A 41 -15.59 -11.56 -20.81
CA PHE A 41 -14.90 -12.83 -20.90
C PHE A 41 -15.14 -13.53 -22.24
N VAL A 42 -16.40 -13.71 -22.64
CA VAL A 42 -16.73 -14.48 -23.85
C VAL A 42 -16.15 -13.82 -25.10
N VAL A 43 -16.42 -12.53 -25.30
CA VAL A 43 -15.97 -11.81 -26.51
C VAL A 43 -14.45 -11.72 -26.57
N LYS A 44 -13.80 -11.32 -25.46
CA LYS A 44 -12.35 -11.11 -25.43
C LYS A 44 -11.58 -12.43 -25.50
N ASN A 45 -12.07 -13.49 -24.85
CA ASN A 45 -11.47 -14.82 -24.90
C ASN A 45 -11.59 -15.42 -26.31
N LEU A 46 -12.78 -15.38 -26.93
CA LEU A 46 -12.93 -15.86 -28.31
C LEU A 46 -12.02 -15.09 -29.26
N TRP A 47 -11.95 -13.76 -29.12
CA TRP A 47 -11.05 -12.94 -29.92
C TRP A 47 -9.58 -13.39 -29.78
N GLU A 48 -9.10 -13.62 -28.55
CA GLU A 48 -7.74 -14.10 -28.29
C GLU A 48 -7.52 -15.53 -28.83
N GLN A 49 -8.52 -16.41 -28.76
CA GLN A 49 -8.43 -17.74 -29.34
C GLN A 49 -8.37 -17.69 -30.86
N PHE A 50 -9.14 -16.83 -31.53
CA PHE A 50 -9.11 -16.71 -32.99
C PHE A 50 -7.91 -15.94 -33.55
N HIS A 51 -7.14 -15.22 -32.72
CA HIS A 51 -5.86 -14.64 -33.15
C HIS A 51 -4.73 -15.68 -33.21
N LYS A 52 -4.96 -16.91 -32.76
CA LYS A 52 -4.00 -18.02 -32.93
C LYS A 52 -4.12 -18.57 -34.35
N VAL A 53 -3.03 -18.53 -35.11
CA VAL A 53 -2.96 -18.99 -36.51
C VAL A 53 -3.56 -20.39 -36.71
N SER A 54 -3.33 -21.32 -35.77
CA SER A 54 -3.91 -22.66 -35.80
C SER A 54 -5.44 -22.66 -35.79
N ASN A 55 -6.06 -21.82 -34.97
CA ASN A 55 -7.52 -21.76 -34.86
C ASN A 55 -8.14 -21.13 -36.12
N VAL A 56 -7.49 -20.10 -36.70
CA VAL A 56 -7.90 -19.53 -37.99
C VAL A 56 -7.88 -20.59 -39.09
N TYR A 57 -6.81 -21.38 -39.18
CA TYR A 57 -6.68 -22.45 -40.15
C TYR A 57 -7.83 -23.46 -40.07
N PHE A 58 -8.17 -23.93 -38.86
CA PHE A 58 -9.28 -24.88 -38.68
C PHE A 58 -10.64 -24.29 -39.02
N VAL A 59 -10.88 -23.00 -38.71
CA VAL A 59 -12.12 -22.31 -39.11
C VAL A 59 -12.24 -22.22 -40.62
N VAL A 60 -11.16 -21.85 -41.32
CA VAL A 60 -11.16 -21.76 -42.79
C VAL A 60 -11.48 -23.13 -43.42
N ILE A 61 -10.90 -24.21 -42.90
CA ILE A 61 -11.22 -25.57 -43.39
C ILE A 61 -12.67 -25.93 -43.10
N CYS A 62 -13.20 -25.60 -41.92
CA CYS A 62 -14.61 -25.83 -41.61
C CYS A 62 -15.53 -25.08 -42.58
N CYS A 63 -15.21 -23.82 -42.92
CA CYS A 63 -15.95 -23.04 -43.92
C CYS A 63 -15.89 -23.67 -45.32
N LEU A 64 -14.71 -24.14 -45.75
CA LEU A 64 -14.57 -24.83 -47.04
C LEU A 64 -15.33 -26.17 -47.08
N GLN A 65 -15.39 -26.90 -45.95
CA GLN A 65 -16.13 -28.15 -45.83
C GLN A 65 -17.65 -27.99 -45.92
N MET A 66 -18.19 -26.79 -45.64
CA MET A 66 -19.61 -26.49 -45.78
C MET A 66 -20.07 -26.36 -47.25
N ILE A 67 -19.13 -26.25 -48.20
CA ILE A 67 -19.46 -26.20 -49.63
C ILE A 67 -19.46 -27.64 -50.19
N PRO A 68 -20.64 -28.24 -50.46
CA PRO A 68 -20.74 -29.66 -50.83
C PRO A 68 -20.09 -30.00 -52.19
N GLN A 69 -19.80 -28.99 -53.02
CA GLN A 69 -19.19 -29.16 -54.34
C GLN A 69 -17.67 -29.42 -54.30
N ILE A 70 -16.99 -28.97 -53.23
CA ILE A 70 -15.53 -29.09 -53.05
C ILE A 70 -15.16 -30.04 -51.90
N SER A 71 -16.12 -30.38 -51.05
CA SER A 71 -15.90 -31.17 -49.85
C SER A 71 -16.25 -32.65 -50.04
N THR A 72 -15.40 -33.54 -49.55
CA THR A 72 -15.63 -34.99 -49.54
C THR A 72 -16.65 -35.44 -48.47
N THR A 73 -17.09 -34.53 -47.60
CA THR A 73 -17.99 -34.81 -46.45
C THR A 73 -19.44 -34.36 -46.69
N ASN A 74 -19.87 -34.17 -47.94
CA ASN A 74 -21.24 -33.80 -48.31
C ASN A 74 -21.78 -32.54 -47.58
N GLY A 75 -20.92 -31.54 -47.35
CA GLY A 75 -21.31 -30.28 -46.70
C GLY A 75 -21.34 -30.31 -45.17
N VAL A 76 -20.98 -31.43 -44.52
CA VAL A 76 -20.91 -31.51 -43.05
C VAL A 76 -19.48 -31.19 -42.59
N PRO A 77 -19.27 -30.14 -41.77
CA PRO A 77 -17.94 -29.78 -41.26
C PRO A 77 -17.55 -30.69 -40.09
N THR A 78 -16.99 -31.86 -40.39
CA THR A 78 -16.59 -32.87 -39.38
C THR A 78 -15.53 -32.35 -38.40
N LEU A 79 -14.74 -31.36 -38.80
CA LEU A 79 -13.72 -30.71 -37.95
C LEU A 79 -14.29 -29.68 -36.97
N ALA A 80 -15.55 -29.25 -37.14
CA ALA A 80 -16.17 -28.27 -36.24
C ALA A 80 -16.37 -28.82 -34.83
N LEU A 81 -16.64 -30.13 -34.69
CA LEU A 81 -16.83 -30.78 -33.39
C LEU A 81 -15.51 -30.87 -32.60
N PRO A 82 -14.39 -31.40 -33.14
CA PRO A 82 -13.10 -31.33 -32.45
C PRO A 82 -12.66 -29.91 -32.12
N LEU A 83 -12.86 -28.95 -33.03
CA LEU A 83 -12.50 -27.55 -32.82
C LEU A 83 -13.31 -26.94 -31.67
N SER A 84 -14.62 -27.15 -31.63
CA SER A 84 -15.47 -26.59 -30.58
C SER A 84 -15.09 -27.14 -29.19
N ILE A 85 -14.77 -28.43 -29.09
CA ILE A 85 -14.29 -29.04 -27.84
C ILE A 85 -12.99 -28.38 -27.39
N VAL A 86 -12.01 -28.20 -28.29
CA VAL A 86 -10.72 -27.58 -27.96
C VAL A 86 -10.90 -26.12 -27.52
N LEU A 87 -11.73 -25.34 -28.21
CA LEU A 87 -12.02 -23.94 -27.84
C LEU A 87 -12.71 -23.86 -26.48
N VAL A 88 -13.67 -24.75 -26.19
CA VAL A 88 -14.38 -24.81 -24.90
C VAL A 88 -13.43 -25.19 -23.76
N VAL A 89 -12.57 -26.20 -23.93
CA VAL A 89 -11.61 -26.61 -22.89
C VAL A 89 -10.61 -25.48 -22.60
N ASN A 90 -10.10 -24.81 -23.62
CA ASN A 90 -9.21 -23.66 -23.44
C ASN A 90 -9.94 -22.51 -22.73
N ALA A 91 -11.19 -22.23 -23.13
CA ALA A 91 -11.99 -21.20 -22.47
C ALA A 91 -12.24 -21.55 -21.00
N ALA A 92 -12.58 -22.80 -20.68
CA ALA A 92 -12.79 -23.24 -19.31
C ALA A 92 -11.52 -23.10 -18.45
N LYS A 93 -10.36 -23.45 -19.01
CA LYS A 93 -9.06 -23.24 -18.35
C LYS A 93 -8.81 -21.76 -18.07
N ASP A 94 -8.98 -20.90 -19.08
CA ASP A 94 -8.76 -19.45 -18.93
C ASP A 94 -9.75 -18.82 -17.93
N ALA A 95 -11.00 -19.30 -17.89
CA ALA A 95 -12.00 -18.89 -16.91
C ALA A 95 -11.58 -19.29 -15.48
N PHE A 96 -11.10 -20.51 -15.29
CA PHE A 96 -10.66 -20.99 -13.98
C PHE A 96 -9.45 -20.20 -13.48
N GLU A 97 -8.46 -19.95 -14.35
CA GLU A 97 -7.30 -19.12 -14.01
C GLU A 97 -7.71 -17.69 -13.64
N ASP A 98 -8.62 -17.07 -14.39
CA ASP A 98 -9.05 -15.70 -14.10
C ASP A 98 -9.94 -15.62 -12.84
N TRP A 99 -10.75 -16.65 -12.57
CA TRP A 99 -11.48 -16.77 -11.30
C TRP A 99 -10.52 -16.85 -10.10
N GLN A 100 -9.43 -17.61 -10.24
CA GLN A 100 -8.40 -17.68 -9.21
C GLN A 100 -7.75 -16.30 -8.99
N ARG A 101 -7.47 -15.53 -10.06
CA ARG A 101 -6.97 -14.14 -9.94
C ARG A 101 -7.95 -13.24 -9.20
N HIS A 102 -9.23 -13.25 -9.56
CA HIS A 102 -10.26 -12.49 -8.85
C HIS A 102 -10.33 -12.84 -7.35
N ARG A 103 -10.19 -14.13 -7.02
CA ARG A 103 -10.16 -14.58 -5.62
C ARG A 103 -8.93 -14.05 -4.89
N SER A 104 -7.75 -14.13 -5.50
CA SER A 104 -6.51 -13.58 -4.94
C SER A 104 -6.59 -12.05 -4.76
N ASP A 105 -7.09 -11.32 -5.75
CA ASP A 105 -7.28 -9.86 -5.70
C ASP A 105 -8.22 -9.47 -4.56
N ARG A 106 -9.33 -10.20 -4.36
CA ARG A 106 -10.26 -9.95 -3.25
C ARG A 106 -9.62 -10.19 -1.89
N ILE A 107 -8.78 -11.22 -1.76
CA ILE A 107 -8.07 -11.52 -0.52
C ILE A 107 -7.07 -10.41 -0.21
N GLU A 108 -6.26 -9.98 -1.20
CA GLU A 108 -5.27 -8.91 -1.02
C GLU A 108 -5.92 -7.57 -0.69
N ASN A 109 -6.96 -7.18 -1.43
CA ASN A 109 -7.70 -5.94 -1.21
C ASN A 109 -8.48 -5.92 0.11
N GLY A 110 -8.83 -7.09 0.64
CA GLY A 110 -9.53 -7.27 1.90
C GLY A 110 -8.62 -7.33 3.13
N GLN A 111 -7.29 -7.30 2.96
CA GLN A 111 -6.37 -7.21 4.09
C GLN A 111 -6.56 -5.90 4.85
N VAL A 112 -6.37 -5.95 6.17
CA VAL A 112 -6.52 -4.80 7.07
C VAL A 112 -5.14 -4.29 7.47
N THR A 113 -5.03 -2.97 7.61
CA THR A 113 -3.86 -2.27 8.15
C THR A 113 -4.33 -1.24 9.17
N HIS A 114 -3.43 -0.72 9.99
CA HIS A 114 -3.76 0.28 11.00
C HIS A 114 -3.36 1.67 10.49
N CYS A 115 -4.33 2.56 10.34
CA CYS A 115 -4.13 3.95 9.96
C CYS A 115 -4.31 4.84 11.18
N ILE A 116 -3.45 5.84 11.33
CA ILE A 116 -3.65 6.89 12.31
C ILE A 116 -4.61 7.91 11.71
N ALA A 117 -5.75 8.10 12.37
CA ALA A 117 -6.75 9.08 11.97
C ALA A 117 -6.22 10.49 12.28
N MET A 118 -5.61 11.11 11.27
CA MET A 118 -5.24 12.53 11.29
C MET A 118 -6.54 13.33 11.16
N ALA A 119 -7.02 13.92 12.26
CA ALA A 119 -8.23 14.73 12.22
C ALA A 119 -7.98 15.98 11.35
N PRO A 120 -8.93 16.38 10.48
CA PRO A 120 -8.76 17.56 9.62
C PRO A 120 -8.78 18.89 10.39
N ASP A 121 -9.17 18.87 11.67
CA ASP A 121 -9.23 20.06 12.52
C ASP A 121 -8.47 19.85 13.83
N ARG A 122 -7.39 20.62 14.01
CA ARG A 122 -6.46 20.55 15.14
C ARG A 122 -7.17 20.75 16.50
N ALA A 123 -8.32 21.41 16.52
CA ALA A 123 -9.13 21.66 17.72
C ALA A 123 -9.83 20.40 18.29
N ALA A 124 -10.08 19.39 17.46
CA ALA A 124 -10.73 18.16 17.90
C ALA A 124 -9.79 17.22 18.68
N CYS A 125 -8.48 17.33 18.49
CA CYS A 125 -7.49 16.49 19.16
C CYS A 125 -7.33 16.83 20.64
N SER A 126 -7.48 18.10 21.03
CA SER A 126 -7.46 18.54 22.43
C SER A 126 -8.75 18.25 23.19
N LEU A 127 -9.89 18.12 22.50
CA LEU A 127 -11.19 17.82 23.12
C LEU A 127 -11.40 16.31 23.36
N ARG A 128 -10.79 15.44 22.55
CA ARG A 128 -10.91 13.97 22.71
C ARG A 128 -10.24 13.40 23.97
N LEU A 129 -9.32 14.14 24.59
CA LEU A 129 -8.73 13.81 25.89
C LEU A 129 -9.69 14.04 27.07
N ARG A 130 -10.74 14.86 26.91
CA ARG A 130 -11.72 15.15 27.98
C ARG A 130 -12.99 14.31 27.87
N ASP A 131 -13.42 13.96 26.66
CA ASP A 131 -14.70 13.27 26.43
C ASP A 131 -14.62 11.74 26.54
N ALA A 132 -13.42 11.16 26.72
CA ALA A 132 -13.21 9.72 26.91
C ALA A 132 -13.75 9.17 28.25
N LYS A 133 -14.15 10.04 29.19
CA LYS A 133 -14.82 9.63 30.44
C LYS A 133 -16.34 9.42 30.28
N ASP A 134 -16.98 10.02 29.27
CA ASP A 134 -18.46 10.04 29.19
C ASP A 134 -19.06 9.06 28.17
N VAL A 135 -18.24 8.37 27.36
CA VAL A 135 -18.73 7.42 26.33
C VAL A 135 -18.69 5.95 26.80
N ALA A 136 -18.18 5.68 28.01
CA ALA A 136 -18.08 4.33 28.57
C ALA A 136 -19.43 3.71 29.05
N VAL A 137 -20.56 4.41 28.91
CA VAL A 137 -21.84 3.98 29.48
C VAL A 137 -22.84 3.39 28.47
N GLU A 138 -22.72 3.65 27.15
CA GLU A 138 -23.84 3.33 26.23
C GLU A 138 -23.69 2.04 25.40
N VAL A 139 -22.50 1.46 25.25
CA VAL A 139 -22.28 0.33 24.29
C VAL A 139 -22.32 -1.05 24.97
N ARG A 140 -23.20 -1.24 25.97
CA ARG A 140 -23.47 -2.55 26.57
C ARG A 140 -24.81 -3.16 26.14
N ARG A 141 -25.47 -2.58 25.14
CA ARG A 141 -26.70 -3.15 24.58
C ARG A 141 -26.46 -3.49 23.11
N THR A 142 -26.66 -4.78 22.83
CA THR A 142 -26.71 -5.45 21.52
C THR A 142 -25.40 -5.92 20.92
N SER A 143 -25.14 -7.23 21.05
CA SER A 143 -25.17 -8.12 19.87
C SER A 143 -25.21 -9.59 20.28
N ARG A 144 -26.31 -10.25 19.90
CA ARG A 144 -26.37 -11.68 19.60
C ARG A 144 -26.28 -11.81 18.07
N SER A 145 -25.78 -12.97 17.66
CA SER A 145 -25.91 -13.65 16.36
C SER A 145 -24.98 -13.27 15.19
N SER A 146 -24.01 -14.18 14.99
CA SER A 146 -23.73 -14.95 13.76
C SER A 146 -23.45 -14.23 12.43
N GLY A 147 -22.19 -14.35 12.01
CA GLY A 147 -21.67 -14.05 10.68
C GLY A 147 -20.61 -12.95 10.76
N LEU A 148 -19.31 -13.31 10.66
CA LEU A 148 -18.20 -12.34 10.73
C LEU A 148 -18.28 -11.38 9.54
N SER A 149 -18.87 -10.22 9.78
CA SER A 149 -19.00 -9.10 8.86
C SER A 149 -17.66 -8.37 8.71
N ALA A 150 -17.53 -7.49 7.71
CA ALA A 150 -16.34 -6.64 7.56
C ALA A 150 -16.09 -5.75 8.80
N GLU A 151 -17.17 -5.41 9.53
CA GLU A 151 -17.12 -4.65 10.78
C GLU A 151 -16.53 -5.48 11.93
N ASP A 152 -16.80 -6.79 11.97
CA ASP A 152 -16.22 -7.70 12.97
C ASP A 152 -14.71 -7.89 12.75
N LEU A 153 -14.25 -7.97 11.49
CA LEU A 153 -12.82 -8.03 11.17
C LEU A 153 -12.08 -6.75 11.59
N VAL A 154 -12.71 -5.59 11.37
CA VAL A 154 -12.23 -4.27 11.80
C VAL A 154 -12.11 -4.20 13.33
N ALA A 155 -13.15 -4.61 14.07
CA ALA A 155 -13.13 -4.63 15.53
C ALA A 155 -12.09 -5.61 16.11
N THR A 156 -11.91 -6.79 15.51
CA THR A 156 -10.86 -7.73 15.91
C THR A 156 -9.45 -7.18 15.66
N ALA A 157 -9.26 -6.43 14.56
CA ALA A 157 -7.98 -5.82 14.23
C ALA A 157 -7.59 -4.72 15.24
N GLU A 158 -8.52 -3.87 15.67
CA GLU A 158 -8.28 -2.87 16.73
C GLU A 158 -7.78 -3.53 18.03
N CYS A 159 -8.50 -4.56 18.49
CA CYS A 159 -8.14 -5.29 19.70
C CYS A 159 -6.79 -6.01 19.56
N ALA A 160 -6.48 -6.57 18.39
CA ALA A 160 -5.20 -7.23 18.12
C ALA A 160 -4.02 -6.25 18.14
N ALA A 161 -4.19 -5.06 17.56
CA ALA A 161 -3.15 -4.02 17.58
C ALA A 161 -2.87 -3.51 18.99
N ALA A 162 -3.93 -3.20 19.75
CA ALA A 162 -3.81 -2.78 21.14
C ALA A 162 -3.06 -3.84 21.97
N ALA A 163 -3.41 -5.12 21.82
CA ALA A 163 -2.75 -6.22 22.51
C ALA A 163 -1.26 -6.36 22.16
N GLN A 164 -0.88 -6.26 20.88
CA GLN A 164 0.53 -6.35 20.46
C GLN A 164 1.36 -5.16 20.94
N LEU A 165 0.76 -3.98 21.08
CA LEU A 165 1.41 -2.77 21.59
C LEU A 165 1.42 -2.69 23.13
N GLY A 166 0.78 -3.64 23.83
CA GLY A 166 0.59 -3.58 25.28
C GLY A 166 -0.30 -2.42 25.73
N LEU A 167 -1.17 -1.92 24.85
CA LEU A 167 -2.09 -0.81 25.11
C LEU A 167 -3.49 -1.35 25.43
N THR A 168 -4.25 -0.58 26.21
CA THR A 168 -5.69 -0.80 26.33
C THR A 168 -6.42 -0.38 25.05
N SER A 169 -7.60 -0.96 24.79
CA SER A 169 -8.44 -0.56 23.65
C SER A 169 -8.86 0.92 23.71
N ALA A 170 -8.96 1.50 24.91
CA ALA A 170 -9.20 2.94 25.10
C ALA A 170 -8.01 3.77 24.65
N GLN A 171 -6.79 3.45 25.12
CA GLN A 171 -5.56 4.15 24.71
C GLN A 171 -5.31 4.05 23.19
N ALA A 172 -5.62 2.91 22.57
CA ALA A 172 -5.49 2.78 21.12
C ALA A 172 -6.46 3.70 20.35
N ARG A 173 -7.67 3.90 20.87
CA ARG A 173 -8.64 4.88 20.34
C ARG A 173 -8.21 6.32 20.57
N ASP A 174 -7.62 6.61 21.74
CA ASP A 174 -7.10 7.94 22.05
C ASP A 174 -5.95 8.34 21.13
N LEU A 175 -5.13 7.37 20.73
CA LEU A 175 -4.10 7.54 19.69
C LEU A 175 -4.66 7.60 18.27
N GLY A 176 -5.98 7.48 18.09
CA GLY A 176 -6.63 7.52 16.79
C GLY A 176 -6.26 6.36 15.87
N ILE A 177 -5.89 5.20 16.43
CA ILE A 177 -5.57 4.01 15.62
C ILE A 177 -6.87 3.43 15.09
N THR A 178 -7.04 3.49 13.77
CA THR A 178 -8.23 3.01 13.08
C THR A 178 -7.86 1.93 12.06
N PRO A 179 -8.58 0.79 12.02
CA PRO A 179 -8.33 -0.24 11.03
C PRO A 179 -8.86 0.24 9.66
N LYS A 180 -8.08 -0.01 8.62
CA LYS A 180 -8.38 0.38 7.24
C LYS A 180 -8.09 -0.77 6.30
N GLN A 181 -8.95 -1.03 5.33
CA GLN A 181 -8.66 -2.07 4.33
C GLN A 181 -7.61 -1.55 3.34
N TRP A 182 -6.81 -2.47 2.79
CA TRP A 182 -5.72 -2.13 1.87
C TRP A 182 -6.22 -1.35 0.66
N LYS A 183 -7.38 -1.71 0.09
CA LYS A 183 -7.99 -0.99 -1.04
C LYS A 183 -8.34 0.47 -0.74
N ASP A 184 -8.59 0.81 0.54
CA ASP A 184 -9.05 2.12 0.98
C ASP A 184 -7.88 3.03 1.40
N VAL A 185 -6.66 2.50 1.50
CA VAL A 185 -5.44 3.28 1.79
C VAL A 185 -5.18 4.30 0.69
N GLN A 186 -4.87 5.53 1.09
CA GLN A 186 -4.63 6.68 0.21
C GLN A 186 -3.24 7.27 0.46
N VAL A 187 -2.75 8.03 -0.51
CA VAL A 187 -1.49 8.78 -0.39
C VAL A 187 -1.64 9.86 0.68
N GLY A 188 -0.66 9.95 1.58
CA GLY A 188 -0.67 10.85 2.74
C GLY A 188 -1.26 10.24 4.01
N ASP A 189 -1.81 9.02 3.94
CA ASP A 189 -2.18 8.27 5.15
C ASP A 189 -0.93 7.90 5.94
N VAL A 190 -1.01 8.00 7.27
CA VAL A 190 0.02 7.50 8.19
C VAL A 190 -0.39 6.12 8.66
N ILE A 191 0.40 5.12 8.29
CA ILE A 191 0.15 3.72 8.60
C ILE A 191 1.05 3.28 9.74
N LEU A 192 0.44 2.63 10.73
CA LEU A 192 1.10 1.89 11.79
C LEU A 192 1.19 0.43 11.36
N CYS A 193 2.43 -0.05 11.15
CA CYS A 193 2.66 -1.46 10.86
C CYS A 193 3.26 -2.13 12.10
N LEU A 194 2.70 -3.27 12.48
CA LEU A 194 3.15 -4.06 13.60
C LEU A 194 4.07 -5.18 13.14
N LYS A 195 4.69 -5.85 14.10
CA LYS A 195 5.60 -6.96 13.86
C LYS A 195 4.95 -8.05 13.01
N ASN A 196 5.63 -8.43 11.93
CA ASN A 196 5.18 -9.39 10.93
C ASN A 196 4.07 -8.90 9.99
N ASP A 197 3.68 -7.63 10.03
CA ASP A 197 2.75 -7.07 9.05
C ASP A 197 3.41 -6.87 7.68
N CYS A 198 2.61 -7.01 6.64
CA CYS A 198 3.01 -6.62 5.28
C CYS A 198 2.63 -5.17 5.01
N PHE A 199 3.44 -4.49 4.19
CA PHE A 199 3.19 -3.10 3.82
C PHE A 199 2.13 -3.00 2.70
N PRO A 200 1.03 -2.24 2.91
CA PRO A 200 -0.07 -2.11 1.94
C PRO A 200 0.29 -1.32 0.68
N ALA A 201 1.28 -0.43 0.77
CA ALA A 201 1.65 0.56 -0.23
C ALA A 201 3.12 0.95 -0.05
N ASP A 202 3.67 1.75 -0.96
CA ASP A 202 5.02 2.28 -0.79
C ASP A 202 4.97 3.45 0.19
N MET A 203 5.78 3.37 1.24
CA MET A 203 5.72 4.30 2.36
C MET A 203 7.12 4.74 2.80
N VAL A 204 7.21 5.94 3.35
CA VAL A 204 8.44 6.48 3.95
C VAL A 204 8.42 6.22 5.45
N LEU A 205 9.46 5.58 5.95
CA LEU A 205 9.66 5.29 7.37
C LEU A 205 9.91 6.59 8.16
N LEU A 206 8.96 6.94 9.04
CA LEU A 206 9.02 8.13 9.89
C LEU A 206 9.60 7.82 11.27
N ALA A 207 9.07 6.78 11.92
CA ALA A 207 9.45 6.35 13.26
C ALA A 207 9.42 4.82 13.37
N THR A 208 10.12 4.31 14.37
CA THR A 208 10.27 2.87 14.65
C THR A 208 10.36 2.65 16.15
N SER A 209 9.97 1.46 16.60
CA SER A 209 10.14 1.03 17.99
C SER A 209 11.61 0.88 18.41
N ASP A 210 12.54 0.73 17.45
CA ASP A 210 13.95 0.57 17.77
C ASP A 210 14.59 1.89 18.23
N THR A 211 15.33 1.81 19.34
CA THR A 211 16.08 2.93 19.95
C THR A 211 17.17 3.53 19.05
N ARG A 212 17.55 2.84 17.97
CA ARG A 212 18.54 3.32 17.00
C ARG A 212 17.94 3.85 15.70
N GLY A 213 16.61 3.86 15.57
CA GLY A 213 15.97 4.27 14.33
C GLY A 213 16.02 3.22 13.21
N GLY A 214 16.33 1.95 13.54
CA GLY A 214 16.34 0.85 12.58
C GLY A 214 14.98 0.16 12.44
N ALA A 215 14.70 -0.40 11.26
CA ALA A 215 13.62 -1.33 11.02
C ALA A 215 14.12 -2.45 10.10
N PHE A 216 13.84 -3.71 10.44
CA PHE A 216 14.24 -4.83 9.59
C PHE A 216 13.09 -5.26 8.68
N VAL A 217 13.37 -5.34 7.39
CA VAL A 217 12.38 -5.61 6.36
C VAL A 217 12.77 -6.86 5.60
N GLU A 218 11.84 -7.82 5.55
CA GLU A 218 11.96 -9.01 4.72
C GLU A 218 11.47 -8.70 3.30
N THR A 219 12.35 -8.94 2.32
CA THR A 219 12.06 -8.73 0.89
C THR A 219 11.95 -10.03 0.10
N ALA A 220 11.72 -11.16 0.78
CA ALA A 220 11.56 -12.47 0.14
C ALA A 220 10.44 -12.49 -0.90
N SER A 221 9.39 -11.66 -0.71
CA SER A 221 8.28 -11.51 -1.65
C SER A 221 8.62 -10.76 -2.94
N LEU A 222 9.80 -10.14 -3.02
CA LEU A 222 10.25 -9.34 -4.17
C LEU A 222 11.35 -10.04 -4.96
N ASP A 223 12.48 -10.28 -4.29
CA ASP A 223 13.71 -10.73 -4.95
C ASP A 223 14.03 -12.20 -4.64
N GLY A 224 13.20 -12.88 -3.84
CA GLY A 224 13.46 -14.25 -3.36
C GLY A 224 14.61 -14.35 -2.35
N GLU A 225 15.21 -13.23 -1.97
CA GLU A 225 16.26 -13.14 -0.96
C GLU A 225 15.68 -13.39 0.44
N THR A 226 16.31 -14.27 1.22
CA THR A 226 15.90 -14.60 2.60
C THR A 226 16.49 -13.65 3.65
N ASN A 227 17.39 -12.76 3.24
CA ASN A 227 18.05 -11.83 4.14
C ASN A 227 17.13 -10.66 4.50
N LEU A 228 17.21 -10.24 5.76
CA LEU A 228 16.55 -9.03 6.24
C LEU A 228 17.35 -7.80 5.80
N LYS A 229 16.68 -6.85 5.15
CA LYS A 229 17.26 -5.55 4.78
C LYS A 229 17.00 -4.56 5.92
N LEU A 230 18.05 -3.91 6.40
CA LEU A 230 17.94 -2.83 7.39
C LEU A 230 17.50 -1.54 6.68
N LYS A 231 16.42 -0.95 7.18
CA LYS A 231 15.92 0.38 6.82
C LYS A 231 16.12 1.32 7.99
N GLN A 232 16.47 2.57 7.73
CA GLN A 232 16.80 3.53 8.78
C GLN A 232 15.92 4.77 8.63
N THR A 233 15.33 5.22 9.73
CA THR A 233 14.68 6.53 9.81
C THR A 233 15.70 7.64 9.53
N HIS A 234 15.23 8.79 9.07
CA HIS A 234 16.10 9.94 8.99
C HIS A 234 16.49 10.39 10.40
N ARG A 235 17.75 10.83 10.60
CA ARG A 235 18.26 11.19 11.94
C ARG A 235 17.42 12.27 12.61
N VAL A 236 17.03 13.28 11.83
CA VAL A 236 16.25 14.40 12.35
C VAL A 236 14.83 13.96 12.71
N THR A 237 14.17 13.13 11.89
CA THR A 237 12.82 12.64 12.24
C THR A 237 12.87 11.77 13.48
N PHE A 238 13.90 10.93 13.62
CA PHE A 238 14.09 10.09 14.79
C PHE A 238 14.33 10.89 16.08
N GLU A 239 15.09 11.98 16.02
CA GLU A 239 15.34 12.84 17.18
C GLU A 239 14.06 13.45 17.75
N TRP A 240 13.10 13.79 16.89
CA TRP A 240 11.83 14.40 17.28
C TRP A 240 10.73 13.37 17.61
N LEU A 241 10.52 12.36 16.76
CA LEU A 241 9.46 11.36 16.96
C LEU A 241 9.85 10.33 18.03
N GLY A 242 11.16 10.06 18.18
CA GLY A 242 11.68 9.06 19.09
C GLY A 242 11.22 7.64 18.76
N SER A 243 11.39 6.76 19.76
CA SER A 243 10.99 5.34 19.70
C SER A 243 9.77 5.03 20.57
N PHE A 244 9.03 6.05 21.00
CA PHE A 244 7.82 5.90 21.82
C PHE A 244 6.59 6.26 21.01
N LEU A 245 5.70 5.28 20.78
CA LEU A 245 4.59 5.40 19.85
C LEU A 245 3.65 6.58 20.18
N PRO A 246 3.14 6.73 21.43
CA PRO A 246 2.23 7.84 21.75
C PRO A 246 2.80 9.21 21.45
N LEU A 247 4.10 9.40 21.70
CA LEU A 247 4.79 10.65 21.42
C LEU A 247 4.90 10.90 19.91
N ALA A 248 5.32 9.90 19.15
CA ALA A 248 5.43 9.99 17.69
C ALA A 248 4.06 10.33 17.06
N VAL A 249 2.99 9.70 17.54
CA VAL A 249 1.62 9.98 17.09
C VAL A 249 1.19 11.41 17.45
N CYS A 250 1.38 11.83 18.70
CA CYS A 250 1.03 13.17 19.15
C CYS A 250 1.75 14.26 18.33
N PHE A 251 3.03 14.04 18.04
CA PHE A 251 3.82 14.93 17.20
C PHE A 251 3.27 15.05 15.77
N LEU A 252 2.91 13.91 15.15
CA LEU A 252 2.33 13.89 13.80
C LEU A 252 0.93 14.52 13.75
N LEU A 253 0.12 14.36 14.79
CA LEU A 253 -1.21 14.98 14.88
C LEU A 253 -1.13 16.51 15.03
N THR A 254 -0.11 16.99 15.71
CA THR A 254 0.05 18.43 16.01
C THR A 254 0.71 19.19 14.86
N ARG A 255 1.58 18.52 14.09
CA ARG A 255 2.46 19.16 13.11
C ARG A 255 2.01 18.89 11.68
N ALA A 256 1.78 19.95 10.91
CA ALA A 256 1.63 19.82 9.47
C ALA A 256 3.00 19.54 8.84
N GLY A 257 3.00 18.68 7.82
CA GLY A 257 4.18 18.37 7.05
C GLY A 257 3.81 17.98 5.64
N ARG A 258 4.80 18.04 4.74
CA ARG A 258 4.68 17.56 3.37
C ARG A 258 5.98 16.87 2.95
N ILE A 259 5.87 15.82 2.15
CA ILE A 259 6.99 15.20 1.47
C ILE A 259 6.97 15.66 0.02
N ARG A 260 8.04 16.32 -0.41
CA ARG A 260 8.32 16.52 -1.83
C ARG A 260 9.20 15.39 -2.28
N CYS A 261 8.79 14.60 -3.27
CA CYS A 261 9.63 13.53 -3.77
C CYS A 261 9.54 13.42 -5.29
N GLN A 262 10.36 12.53 -5.84
CA GLN A 262 10.32 12.21 -7.25
C GLN A 262 8.96 11.62 -7.66
N VAL A 263 8.62 11.72 -8.94
CA VAL A 263 7.46 11.04 -9.53
C VAL A 263 7.66 9.51 -9.46
N PRO A 264 6.59 8.71 -9.30
CA PRO A 264 6.66 7.26 -9.38
C PRO A 264 7.52 6.76 -10.56
N ASN A 265 8.52 5.93 -10.26
CA ASN A 265 9.42 5.35 -11.26
C ASN A 265 9.60 3.84 -11.04
N ARG A 266 10.10 3.13 -12.06
CA ARG A 266 10.29 1.67 -12.02
C ARG A 266 11.54 1.22 -11.27
N ASP A 267 12.46 2.14 -10.97
CA ASP A 267 13.73 1.79 -10.36
C ASP A 267 13.56 1.53 -8.87
N LEU A 268 13.75 0.27 -8.44
CA LEU A 268 13.61 -0.14 -7.03
C LEU A 268 14.71 0.45 -6.13
N ASN A 269 15.85 0.82 -6.72
CA ASN A 269 17.06 1.26 -6.04
C ASN A 269 17.24 2.78 -6.02
N THR A 270 16.27 3.56 -6.51
CA THR A 270 16.34 5.03 -6.50
C THR A 270 15.10 5.61 -5.84
N TYR A 271 15.32 6.55 -4.94
CA TYR A 271 14.27 7.32 -4.29
C TYR A 271 14.91 8.57 -3.72
N GLU A 272 14.43 9.72 -4.17
CA GLU A 272 14.84 11.02 -3.72
C GLU A 272 13.61 11.81 -3.27
N GLY A 273 13.72 12.42 -2.10
CA GLY A 273 12.71 13.32 -1.59
C GLY A 273 13.21 14.17 -0.44
N VAL A 274 12.40 15.12 -0.03
CA VAL A 274 12.61 16.00 1.11
C VAL A 274 11.31 16.02 1.91
N LEU A 275 11.40 15.61 3.16
CA LEU A 275 10.34 15.80 4.15
C LEU A 275 10.49 17.20 4.73
N GLU A 276 9.48 18.04 4.51
CA GLU A 276 9.38 19.39 5.06
C GLU A 276 8.32 19.37 6.16
N LEU A 277 8.75 19.60 7.40
CA LEU A 277 7.85 19.73 8.53
C LEU A 277 7.79 21.18 8.98
N ASP A 278 6.59 21.75 9.04
CA ASP A 278 6.38 23.17 9.39
C ASP A 278 6.79 23.45 10.83
N ALA A 279 7.30 24.65 11.12
CA ALA A 279 7.53 25.06 12.51
C ALA A 279 6.19 25.14 13.27
N GLY A 280 6.20 24.81 14.57
CA GLY A 280 4.97 24.83 15.37
C GLY A 280 5.25 24.89 16.87
N SER A 281 4.21 25.07 17.68
CA SER A 281 4.27 25.07 19.14
C SER A 281 3.24 24.08 19.68
N CYS A 282 3.57 23.30 20.70
CA CYS A 282 2.57 22.51 21.43
C CYS A 282 2.60 22.89 22.90
N ASP A 283 1.46 23.36 23.43
CA ASP A 283 1.26 23.47 24.87
C ASP A 283 0.81 22.09 25.36
N LEU A 284 1.77 21.28 25.80
CA LEU A 284 1.49 20.10 26.60
C LEU A 284 1.10 20.60 27.99
N GLY A 285 -0.20 20.64 28.29
CA GLY A 285 -0.71 21.08 29.60
C GLY A 285 -0.08 20.29 30.75
N GLU A 286 0.06 20.92 31.92
CA GLU A 286 0.56 20.30 33.14
C GLU A 286 -0.28 19.05 33.48
N THR A 287 0.34 17.88 33.49
CA THR A 287 -0.29 16.63 33.96
C THR A 287 0.24 16.28 35.34
N ASP A 288 -0.67 16.01 36.28
CA ASP A 288 -0.35 15.64 37.67
C ASP A 288 0.55 14.39 37.76
N ASP A 289 1.51 14.44 38.68
CA ASP A 289 2.74 13.63 38.78
C ASP A 289 2.58 12.12 39.14
N SER A 290 1.41 11.51 39.01
CA SER A 290 1.16 10.17 39.61
C SER A 290 1.22 8.93 38.69
N GLU A 291 1.50 9.09 37.39
CA GLU A 291 1.65 7.94 36.45
C GLU A 291 2.99 8.01 35.67
N LEU A 292 4.09 8.13 36.40
CA LEU A 292 5.35 8.66 35.88
C LEU A 292 6.55 7.71 36.08
N ASP A 293 6.61 6.58 35.36
CA ASP A 293 7.86 5.78 35.31
C ASP A 293 8.39 5.53 33.88
N ALA A 294 7.53 5.49 32.85
CA ALA A 294 7.97 5.48 31.45
C ALA A 294 7.88 6.87 30.78
N ALA A 295 6.87 7.66 31.15
CA ALA A 295 6.72 9.07 30.74
C ALA A 295 7.70 10.01 31.46
N ALA A 296 8.26 9.61 32.61
CA ALA A 296 9.24 10.40 33.37
C ALA A 296 10.57 10.60 32.63
N ALA A 297 10.96 9.64 31.79
CA ALA A 297 12.13 9.79 30.94
C ALA A 297 11.91 10.86 29.85
N PHE A 298 10.66 11.01 29.39
CA PHE A 298 10.27 12.07 28.46
C PHE A 298 10.18 13.43 29.17
N ALA A 299 9.59 13.50 30.36
CA ALA A 299 9.61 14.71 31.20
C ALA A 299 11.04 15.15 31.58
N ASN A 300 12.01 14.21 31.66
CA ASN A 300 13.42 14.53 31.89
C ASN A 300 14.16 15.00 30.62
N LYS A 301 13.73 14.63 29.41
CA LYS A 301 14.32 15.14 28.16
C LYS A 301 13.67 16.45 27.68
N ALA A 302 12.39 16.64 28.00
CA ALA A 302 11.69 17.92 27.90
C ALA A 302 12.05 18.91 29.03
N ARG A 303 12.90 18.50 29.98
CA ARG A 303 13.43 19.33 31.08
C ARG A 303 14.60 20.26 30.69
N CYS A 304 14.92 20.35 29.40
CA CYS A 304 15.51 21.60 28.90
C CYS A 304 14.32 22.55 28.69
N GLY A 305 14.05 23.41 29.66
CA GLY A 305 12.84 24.25 29.79
C GLY A 305 12.59 25.29 28.68
N THR A 306 12.74 24.93 27.41
CA THR A 306 12.58 25.81 26.24
C THR A 306 12.18 25.05 24.97
N LEU A 307 11.17 24.18 24.97
CA LEU A 307 10.54 23.73 23.71
C LEU A 307 9.04 24.03 23.72
N ARG A 308 8.73 25.32 23.80
CA ARG A 308 7.43 25.86 23.34
C ARG A 308 7.34 25.96 21.82
N ALA A 309 8.44 25.79 21.08
CA ALA A 309 8.48 25.92 19.62
C ALA A 309 9.46 24.92 18.99
N TRP A 310 9.01 24.23 17.94
CA TRP A 310 9.79 23.33 17.09
C TRP A 310 10.24 24.10 15.83
N PRO A 311 11.52 24.04 15.43
CA PRO A 311 11.99 24.72 14.21
C PRO A 311 11.48 24.01 12.95
N GLN A 312 11.50 24.70 11.80
CA GLN A 312 11.27 24.05 10.50
C GLN A 312 12.33 22.95 10.29
N VAL A 313 11.88 21.77 9.88
CA VAL A 313 12.75 20.60 9.68
C VAL A 313 12.63 20.17 8.23
N ASP A 314 13.75 20.23 7.53
CA ASP A 314 13.89 19.70 6.18
C ASP A 314 14.80 18.46 6.24
N ALA A 315 14.27 17.30 5.91
CA ALA A 315 14.96 16.02 6.00
C ALA A 315 15.07 15.38 4.61
N ALA A 316 16.30 15.19 4.12
CA ALA A 316 16.55 14.52 2.85
C ALA A 316 16.27 13.01 2.99
N LEU A 317 15.37 12.52 2.16
CA LEU A 317 14.94 11.13 2.12
C LEU A 317 15.64 10.40 0.97
N SER A 318 16.04 9.17 1.25
CA SER A 318 16.67 8.26 0.31
C SER A 318 15.96 6.90 0.33
N VAL A 319 16.43 5.96 -0.48
CA VAL A 319 15.95 4.55 -0.51
C VAL A 319 16.08 3.84 0.84
N GLN A 320 16.96 4.32 1.73
CA GLN A 320 17.10 3.76 3.08
C GLN A 320 15.86 3.98 3.95
N GLN A 321 15.09 5.02 3.68
CA GLN A 321 13.84 5.36 4.36
C GLN A 321 12.60 4.78 3.64
N LEU A 322 12.73 4.35 2.37
CA LEU A 322 11.61 3.84 1.59
C LEU A 322 11.32 2.37 1.92
N LEU A 323 10.06 2.08 2.20
CA LEU A 323 9.49 0.76 2.41
C LEU A 323 8.58 0.44 1.23
N LEU A 324 8.77 -0.74 0.63
CA LEU A 324 8.05 -1.12 -0.58
C LEU A 324 6.84 -2.00 -0.24
N ARG A 325 5.78 -1.87 -1.04
CA ARG A 325 4.57 -2.70 -0.93
C ARG A 325 4.90 -4.20 -0.88
N GLY A 326 4.20 -4.96 -0.03
CA GLY A 326 4.35 -6.42 0.04
C GLY A 326 5.63 -6.91 0.74
N CYS A 327 6.56 -6.03 1.09
CA CYS A 327 7.59 -6.36 2.08
C CYS A 327 6.96 -6.57 3.46
N ARG A 328 7.65 -7.32 4.32
CA ARG A 328 7.16 -7.65 5.67
C ARG A 328 8.08 -7.08 6.74
N LEU A 329 7.50 -6.49 7.78
CA LEU A 329 8.24 -6.03 8.96
C LEU A 329 8.69 -7.23 9.80
N ARG A 330 9.97 -7.29 10.16
CA ARG A 330 10.54 -8.33 11.03
C ARG A 330 11.38 -7.68 12.13
N ASN A 331 11.56 -8.38 13.25
CA ASN A 331 12.46 -7.97 14.34
C ASN A 331 12.30 -6.51 14.81
N THR A 332 11.10 -5.95 14.67
CA THR A 332 10.74 -4.59 15.06
C THR A 332 9.27 -4.65 15.45
N GLU A 333 8.92 -4.09 16.62
CA GLU A 333 7.58 -4.24 17.20
C GLU A 333 6.55 -3.39 16.45
N TRP A 334 6.92 -2.16 16.11
CA TRP A 334 6.09 -1.27 15.31
C TRP A 334 6.92 -0.27 14.51
N ILE A 335 6.34 0.21 13.42
CA ILE A 335 6.85 1.36 12.66
C ILE A 335 5.69 2.29 12.28
N LEU A 336 6.02 3.56 12.06
CA LEU A 336 5.13 4.53 11.43
C LEU A 336 5.66 4.87 10.04
N GLY A 337 4.81 4.69 9.04
CA GLY A 337 5.11 5.00 7.64
C GLY A 337 4.10 5.98 7.05
N LEU A 338 4.58 6.98 6.31
CA LEU A 338 3.71 7.82 5.47
C LEU A 338 3.57 7.20 4.09
N VAL A 339 2.35 6.97 3.61
CA VAL A 339 2.10 6.43 2.27
C VAL A 339 2.42 7.50 1.22
N VAL A 340 3.31 7.15 0.28
CA VAL A 340 3.75 8.06 -0.79
C VAL A 340 3.24 7.62 -2.16
N TYR A 341 3.20 6.32 -2.44
CA TYR A 341 2.64 5.77 -3.67
C TYR A 341 1.67 4.63 -3.39
N THR A 342 0.56 4.57 -4.13
CA THR A 342 -0.51 3.59 -3.97
C THR A 342 -0.80 2.85 -5.27
N GLY A 343 -1.29 1.61 -5.17
CA GLY A 343 -1.78 0.83 -6.31
C GLY A 343 -0.77 0.70 -7.44
N GLN A 344 -1.18 1.10 -8.65
CA GLN A 344 -0.37 1.01 -9.88
C GLN A 344 0.88 1.92 -9.87
N GLU A 345 0.92 2.92 -8.99
CA GLU A 345 2.06 3.84 -8.84
C GLU A 345 3.12 3.30 -7.88
N THR A 346 2.84 2.21 -7.16
CA THR A 346 3.88 1.54 -6.37
C THR A 346 4.96 0.98 -7.30
N LYS A 347 6.22 1.11 -6.91
CA LYS A 347 7.37 0.72 -7.73
C LYS A 347 7.26 -0.72 -8.21
N ILE A 348 6.75 -1.60 -7.36
CA ILE A 348 6.60 -3.03 -7.65
C ILE A 348 5.54 -3.28 -8.73
N GLN A 349 4.41 -2.59 -8.67
CA GLN A 349 3.39 -2.73 -9.70
C GLN A 349 3.88 -2.13 -11.03
N MET A 350 4.62 -1.02 -10.98
CA MET A 350 5.24 -0.45 -12.17
C MET A 350 6.29 -1.37 -12.80
N VAL A 351 7.05 -2.13 -11.99
CA VAL A 351 8.03 -3.14 -12.47
C VAL A 351 7.33 -4.36 -13.04
N ARG A 352 6.26 -4.86 -12.40
CA ARG A 352 5.47 -6.00 -12.90
C ARG A 352 4.90 -5.72 -14.29
N GLY A 353 4.55 -4.45 -14.55
CA GLY A 353 3.97 -4.00 -15.81
C GLY A 353 2.55 -4.54 -16.02
N ASP A 354 1.91 -4.10 -17.10
CA ASP A 354 0.57 -4.58 -17.44
C ASP A 354 0.63 -6.08 -17.85
N PRO A 355 -0.08 -6.99 -17.16
CA PRO A 355 -0.15 -8.39 -17.52
C PRO A 355 -0.56 -8.65 -18.98
N GLN A 356 -1.22 -7.67 -19.64
CA GLN A 356 -1.65 -7.75 -21.03
C GLN A 356 -0.51 -7.60 -22.04
N LYS A 357 0.57 -6.86 -21.74
CA LYS A 357 1.66 -6.61 -22.70
C LYS A 357 2.72 -7.72 -22.78
N LYS A 358 2.69 -8.70 -21.87
CA LYS A 358 3.74 -9.72 -21.77
C LYS A 358 3.62 -10.89 -22.77
N ARG A 359 2.60 -10.89 -23.65
CA ARG A 359 2.30 -12.02 -24.56
C ARG A 359 2.79 -11.88 -26.01
N GLU A 360 3.51 -10.81 -26.39
CA GLU A 360 3.98 -10.63 -27.78
C GLU A 360 5.48 -10.87 -28.03
N GLY A 361 6.27 -11.22 -27.01
CA GLY A 361 7.68 -11.57 -27.20
C GLY A 361 7.89 -13.07 -27.24
N THR A 362 8.07 -13.66 -28.43
CA THR A 362 8.83 -14.91 -28.54
C THR A 362 10.22 -14.65 -27.93
N PRO A 363 10.78 -15.52 -27.09
CA PRO A 363 12.12 -15.31 -26.56
C PRO A 363 13.09 -15.26 -27.74
N VAL A 364 13.62 -14.07 -28.03
CA VAL A 364 14.73 -13.92 -28.97
C VAL A 364 15.92 -14.60 -28.29
N VAL A 365 16.27 -15.79 -28.78
CA VAL A 365 17.51 -16.45 -28.42
C VAL A 365 18.63 -15.49 -28.78
N ALA A 366 19.33 -14.95 -27.77
CA ALA A 366 20.51 -14.14 -27.99
C ALA A 366 21.54 -15.00 -28.74
N PRO A 367 22.15 -14.53 -29.84
CA PRO A 367 23.23 -15.26 -30.47
C PRO A 367 24.39 -15.35 -29.48
N SER A 368 24.79 -16.57 -29.16
CA SER A 368 26.06 -16.87 -28.50
C SER A 368 27.18 -16.27 -29.33
N ALA A 369 27.86 -15.26 -28.80
CA ALA A 369 29.11 -14.79 -29.36
C ALA A 369 30.16 -15.89 -29.16
N CYS A 370 30.62 -16.46 -30.28
CA CYS A 370 31.85 -17.23 -30.35
C CYS A 370 33.07 -16.30 -30.34
#